data_AF-A0A925TLT2-F1
#
_entry.id   AF-A0A925TLT2-F1
#
_cell.length_a   1.000
_cell.length_b   1.000
_cell.length_c   1.000
_cell.angle_alpha   90.00
_cell.angle_beta   90.00
_cell.angle_gamma   90.00
#
_symmetry.space_group_name_H-M   'P 1'
#
loop_
_entity.id
_entity.type
_entity.pdbx_description
1 polymer ?
#
loop_
_entity_poly.entity_id
_entity_poly.type
_entity_poly.pdbx_seq_one_letter_code
_entity_poly.pdbx_strand_id
1 'polypeptide(L)' 'MSFATTIGRTRHTFATLAELLAKATPHRSGDVLAGVAASSAEERIAAQLC' A
#
# COMPACT_ATOMS: atom_id res chain seq x y z
N MET A 1 -10.52 -12.72 2.48
CA MET A 1 -10.82 -11.27 2.49
C MET A 1 -9.93 -10.63 1.45
N SER A 2 -10.48 -9.78 0.58
CA SER A 2 -9.72 -9.05 -0.44
C SER A 2 -9.40 -7.65 0.07
N PHE A 3 -8.12 -7.30 0.18
CA PHE A 3 -7.69 -5.94 0.49
C PHE A 3 -7.65 -5.15 -0.82
N ALA A 4 -8.66 -4.35 -1.10
CA ALA A 4 -8.72 -3.57 -2.32
C ALA A 4 -9.45 -2.24 -2.09
N THR A 5 -8.92 -1.17 -2.69
CA THR A 5 -9.58 0.13 -2.71
C THR A 5 -9.54 0.72 -4.12
N THR A 6 -10.53 1.55 -4.45
CA THR A 6 -10.58 2.21 -5.76
C THR A 6 -10.43 3.72 -5.56
N ILE A 7 -9.41 4.30 -6.18
CA ILE A 7 -9.19 5.75 -6.21
C ILE A 7 -9.41 6.22 -7.64
N GLY A 8 -10.44 7.05 -7.85
CA GLY A 8 -10.83 7.49 -9.19
C GLY A 8 -11.22 6.32 -10.10
N ARG A 9 -10.36 6.03 -11.10
CA ARG A 9 -10.53 4.92 -12.06
C ARG A 9 -9.52 3.77 -11.84
N THR A 10 -8.65 3.89 -10.85
CA THR A 10 -7.59 2.92 -10.56
C THR A 10 -8.00 2.06 -9.39
N ARG A 11 -7.97 0.73 -9.58
CA ARG A 11 -8.21 -0.23 -8.51
C ARG A 11 -6.88 -0.71 -7.95
N HIS A 12 -6.64 -0.44 -6.68
CA HIS A 12 -5.49 -0.93 -5.93
C HIS A 12 -5.89 -2.19 -5.17
N THR A 13 -5.07 -3.23 -5.27
CA THR A 13 -5.25 -4.50 -4.59
C THR A 13 -3.98 -4.87 -3.86
N PHE A 14 -4.11 -5.35 -2.63
CA PHE A 14 -3.02 -5.81 -1.79
C PHE A 14 -3.19 -7.31 -1.55
N ALA A 15 -2.11 -8.08 -1.70
CA ALA A 15 -2.18 -9.54 -1.64
C ALA A 15 -2.37 -10.04 -0.20
N THR A 16 -1.84 -9.31 0.79
CA THR A 16 -1.89 -9.69 2.20
C THR A 16 -2.11 -8.48 3.10
N LEU A 17 -2.58 -8.75 4.34
CA LEU A 17 -2.69 -7.71 5.37
C LEU A 17 -1.33 -7.08 5.68
N ALA A 18 -0.26 -7.89 5.69
CA ALA A 18 1.10 -7.40 5.92
C ALA A 18 1.54 -6.40 4.85
N GLU A 19 1.25 -6.69 3.57
CA GLU A 19 1.53 -5.79 2.46
C GLU A 19 0.73 -4.48 2.57
N LEU A 20 -0.56 -4.57 2.90
CA LEU A 20 -1.40 -3.39 3.12
C LEU A 20 -0.83 -2.51 4.24
N LEU A 21 -0.49 -3.11 5.38
CA LEU A 21 0.04 -2.35 6.52
C LEU A 21 1.40 -1.75 6.22
N ALA A 22 2.29 -2.48 5.55
CA ALA A 22 3.59 -1.95 5.15
C ALA A 22 3.42 -0.74 4.21
N LYS A 23 2.58 -0.86 3.18
CA LYS A 23 2.34 0.22 2.21
C LYS A 23 1.58 1.40 2.81
N ALA A 24 0.81 1.22 3.88
CA ALA A 24 0.10 2.30 4.57
C ALA A 24 1.02 3.17 5.46
N THR A 25 2.18 2.64 5.87
CA THR A 25 3.11 3.39 6.74
C THR A 25 3.90 4.47 5.98
N PRO A 26 4.42 5.51 6.69
CA PRO A 26 5.28 6.51 6.08
C PRO A 26 6.52 5.89 5.43
N HIS A 27 7.00 6.48 4.34
CA HIS A 27 8.14 5.97 3.61
C HIS A 27 9.41 5.98 4.47
N ARG A 28 9.92 4.80 4.84
CA ARG A 28 11.15 4.63 5.60
C ARG A 28 12.18 3.88 4.75
N SER A 29 13.46 4.22 4.92
CA SER A 29 14.55 3.54 4.21
C SER A 29 14.60 2.03 4.49
N GLY A 30 14.22 1.60 5.71
CA GLY A 30 14.13 0.18 6.06
C GLY A 30 13.09 -0.59 5.24
N ASP A 31 11.91 -0.01 5.02
CA ASP A 31 10.84 -0.64 4.23
C ASP A 31 11.19 -0.69 2.74
N VAL A 32 11.96 0.29 2.26
CA VAL A 32 12.50 0.29 0.90
C VAL A 32 13.54 -0.82 0.73
N LEU A 33 14.46 -0.97 1.69
CA LEU A 33 15.46 -2.05 1.67
C LEU A 33 14.79 -3.43 1.78
N ALA A 34 13.69 -3.53 2.51
CA ALA A 34 12.89 -4.74 2.62
C ALA A 34 11.95 -4.97 1.42
N GLY A 35 11.81 -4.01 0.50
CA GLY A 35 10.95 -4.12 -0.68
C GLY A 35 9.45 -4.08 -0.38
N VAL A 36 9.05 -3.58 0.79
CA VAL A 36 7.64 -3.54 1.25
C VAL A 36 7.04 -2.13 1.26
N ALA A 37 7.84 -1.12 0.95
CA ALA A 37 7.37 0.26 0.84
C ALA A 37 6.42 0.43 -0.36
N ALA A 38 5.44 1.35 -0.22
CA ALA A 38 4.61 1.77 -1.34
C ALA A 38 5.46 2.39 -2.46
N SER A 39 5.15 2.04 -3.71
CA SER A 39 5.85 2.52 -4.90
C SER A 39 5.49 3.98 -5.27
N SER A 40 4.33 4.45 -4.79
CA SER A 40 3.84 5.81 -5.05
C SER A 40 3.07 6.36 -3.86
N ALA A 41 2.93 7.70 -3.82
CA ALA A 41 2.09 8.37 -2.84
C ALA A 41 0.61 7.96 -2.96
N GLU A 42 0.13 7.71 -4.18
CA GLU A 42 -1.24 7.23 -4.44
C GLU A 42 -1.44 5.82 -3.87
N GLU A 43 -0.50 4.89 -4.10
CA GLU A 43 -0.57 3.54 -3.54
C GLU A 43 -0.55 3.55 -2.00
N ARG A 44 0.23 4.45 -1.39
CA ARG A 44 0.22 4.63 0.07
C ARG A 44 -1.13 5.13 0.57
N ILE A 45 -1.73 6.12 -0.09
CA ILE A 45 -3.06 6.62 0.27
C ILE A 45 -4.11 5.52 0.08
N ALA A 46 -3.99 4.74 -1.00
CA ALA A 46 -4.85 3.59 -1.25
C ALA A 46 -4.75 2.55 -0.12
N ALA A 47 -3.55 2.28 0.38
CA ALA A 47 -3.33 1.37 1.50
C ALA A 47 -3.88 1.91 2.83
N GLN A 48 -3.86 3.23 3.04
CA GLN A 48 -4.42 3.87 4.24
C GLN A 48 -5.96 3.94 4.24
N LEU A 49 -6.59 3.95 3.06
CA LEU A 49 -8.05 4.01 2.88
C LEU A 49 -8.72 2.63 2.84
N CYS A 50 -7.94 1.58 2.57
CA CYS A 50 -8.42 0.20 2.49
C CYS A 50 -8.66 -0.41 3.87
#